data_AF-E9I7P8-F1
#
_entry.id   AF-E9I7P8-F1
#
_cell.length_a   1.000
_cell.length_b   1.000
_cell.length_c   1.000
_cell.angle_alpha   90.00
_cell.angle_beta   90.00
_cell.angle_gamma   90.00
#
_symmetry.space_group_name_H-M   'P 1'
#
loop_
_entity.id
_entity.type
_entity.pdbx_description
1 polymer ?
#
loop_
_entity_poly.entity_id
_entity_poly.type
_entity_poly.pdbx_seq_one_letter_code
_entity_poly.pdbx_strand_id
1 'polypeptide(L)'
;MGRAYGLLSGDLRPIHSGRLGAWLLGSKRPVLQEMALRHLVVRHLVELGTPVQRLHLTFAAPVTLGQSLLLVVSGREFEVQDAQGRLVAFGSNAAA
;
A
#
# COMPACT_ATOMS: atom_id res chain seq x y z
N MET A 1 11.40 -0.69 -3.51
CA MET A 1 10.47 0.03 -2.60
C MET A 1 10.78 -0.26 -1.13
N GLY A 2 10.59 -1.48 -0.59
CA GLY A 2 10.76 -1.77 0.87
C GLY A 2 11.93 -1.07 1.58
N ARG A 3 13.18 -1.42 1.25
CA ARG A 3 14.37 -0.79 1.87
C ARG A 3 14.50 0.71 1.57
N ALA A 4 14.26 1.12 0.33
CA ALA A 4 14.37 2.52 -0.08
C ALA A 4 13.37 3.42 0.67
N TYR A 5 12.13 2.96 0.82
CA TYR A 5 11.11 3.65 1.61
C TYR A 5 11.45 3.65 3.09
N GLY A 6 12.01 2.56 3.62
CA GLY A 6 12.46 2.48 5.00
C GLY A 6 13.56 3.50 5.33
N LEU A 7 14.49 3.74 4.40
CA LEU A 7 15.52 4.78 4.56
C LEU A 7 14.93 6.20 4.59
N LEU A 8 13.85 6.45 3.85
CA LEU A 8 13.19 7.76 3.82
C LEU A 8 12.28 7.99 5.03
N SER A 9 11.51 6.97 5.41
CA SER A 9 10.46 7.06 6.43
C SER A 9 10.94 6.73 7.85
N GLY A 10 12.11 6.10 7.98
CA GLY A 10 12.60 5.54 9.24
C GLY A 10 12.03 4.14 9.57
N ASP A 11 11.08 3.61 8.80
CA ASP A 11 10.53 2.26 9.01
C ASP A 11 11.45 1.18 8.39
N LEU A 12 12.42 0.75 9.19
CA LEU A 12 13.40 -0.27 8.84
C LEU A 12 13.09 -1.66 9.39
N ARG A 13 11.83 -1.93 9.78
CA ARG A 13 11.45 -3.24 10.32
C ARG A 13 11.91 -4.39 9.39
N PRO A 14 12.46 -5.50 9.93
CA PRO A 14 13.03 -6.59 9.14
C PRO A 14 12.09 -7.21 8.10
N ILE A 15 10.78 -7.14 8.34
CA ILE A 15 9.74 -7.67 7.46
C ILE A 15 9.70 -6.97 6.08
N HIS A 16 10.25 -5.74 5.96
CA HIS A 16 10.25 -4.95 4.73
C HIS A 16 11.60 -4.95 4.01
N SER A 17 12.70 -5.27 4.70
CA SER A 17 14.06 -4.94 4.28
C SER A 17 14.83 -6.09 3.64
N GLY A 18 14.41 -7.34 3.83
CA GLY A 18 15.07 -8.49 3.20
C GLY A 18 14.34 -9.82 3.38
N ARG A 19 14.64 -10.79 2.50
CA ARG A 19 13.98 -12.11 2.50
C ARG A 19 14.17 -12.87 3.82
N LEU A 20 15.34 -12.75 4.44
CA LEU A 20 15.64 -13.36 5.74
C LEU A 20 14.76 -12.76 6.85
N GLY A 21 14.68 -11.44 6.94
CA GLY A 21 13.85 -10.76 7.93
C GLY A 21 12.37 -11.05 7.77
N ALA A 22 11.88 -11.11 6.52
CA ALA A 22 10.52 -11.51 6.22
C ALA A 22 10.23 -12.96 6.64
N TRP A 23 11.16 -13.88 6.34
CA TRP A 23 11.02 -15.29 6.67
C TRP A 23 10.99 -15.54 8.18
N LEU A 24 11.87 -14.88 8.94
CA LEU A 24 11.88 -14.94 10.41
C LEU A 24 10.55 -14.49 11.03
N LEU A 25 9.82 -13.61 10.34
CA LEU A 25 8.56 -13.03 10.78
C LEU A 25 7.34 -13.68 10.09
N GLY A 26 7.50 -14.88 9.52
CA GLY A 26 6.40 -15.69 9.00
C GLY A 26 5.94 -15.34 7.59
N SER A 27 6.63 -14.45 6.87
CA SER A 27 6.31 -14.12 5.48
C SER A 27 7.31 -14.73 4.50
N LYS A 28 6.81 -15.30 3.40
CA LYS A 28 7.67 -15.90 2.36
C LYS A 28 8.51 -14.87 1.59
N ARG A 29 8.07 -13.62 1.60
CA ARG A 29 8.67 -12.49 0.88
C ARG A 29 8.51 -11.20 1.69
N PRO A 30 9.40 -10.21 1.52
CA PRO A 30 9.23 -8.93 2.19
C PRO A 30 7.91 -8.27 1.80
N VAL A 31 7.28 -7.63 2.77
CA VAL A 31 6.00 -6.93 2.57
C VAL A 31 6.24 -5.44 2.40
N LEU A 32 5.40 -4.78 1.63
CA LEU A 32 5.38 -3.32 1.52
C LEU A 32 4.92 -2.70 2.83
N GLN A 33 5.56 -1.60 3.24
CA GLN A 33 5.08 -0.80 4.36
C GLN A 33 3.68 -0.27 4.08
N GLU A 34 2.82 -0.29 5.08
CA GLU A 34 1.44 0.20 5.01
C GLU A 34 1.41 1.69 4.62
N MET A 35 2.32 2.49 5.18
CA MET A 35 2.43 3.92 4.82
C MET A 35 2.98 4.15 3.41
N ALA A 36 3.82 3.25 2.90
CA ALA A 36 4.22 3.31 1.50
C ALA A 36 3.02 3.04 0.58
N LEU A 37 2.20 2.05 0.90
CA LEU A 37 0.96 1.78 0.17
C LEU A 37 0.01 2.99 0.21
N ARG A 38 -0.17 3.61 1.39
CA ARG A 38 -0.96 4.83 1.54
C ARG A 38 -0.49 5.94 0.60
N HIS A 39 0.81 6.20 0.51
CA HIS A 39 1.34 7.23 -0.37
C HIS A 39 1.17 6.89 -1.85
N LEU A 40 1.30 5.61 -2.23
CA LEU A 40 1.03 5.16 -3.60
C LEU A 40 -0.45 5.34 -3.97
N VAL A 41 -1.37 5.05 -3.05
CA VAL A 41 -2.81 5.28 -3.25
C VAL A 41 -3.09 6.77 -3.46
N VAL A 42 -2.55 7.66 -2.60
CA VAL A 42 -2.72 9.12 -2.77
C VAL A 42 -2.19 9.56 -4.13
N ARG A 43 -0.98 9.13 -4.50
CA ARG A 43 -0.37 9.47 -5.78
C ARG A 43 -1.29 9.06 -6.94
N HIS A 44 -1.77 7.82 -6.97
CA HIS A 44 -2.63 7.35 -8.05
C HIS A 44 -3.99 8.04 -8.06
N LEU A 45 -4.60 8.34 -6.91
CA LEU A 45 -5.85 9.12 -6.86
C LEU A 45 -5.65 10.51 -7.49
N VAL A 46 -4.53 11.18 -7.18
CA VAL A 46 -4.19 12.48 -7.77
C VAL A 46 -3.91 12.36 -9.28
N GLU A 47 -3.18 11.32 -9.70
CA GLU A 47 -2.93 11.04 -11.13
C GLU A 47 -4.22 10.77 -11.91
N LEU A 48 -5.26 10.21 -11.26
CA LEU A 48 -6.61 10.04 -11.81
C LEU A 48 -7.48 11.31 -11.76
N GLY A 49 -6.92 12.45 -11.33
CA GLY A 49 -7.64 13.72 -11.23
C GLY A 49 -8.58 13.82 -10.01
N THR A 50 -8.44 12.91 -9.03
CA THR A 50 -9.23 12.95 -7.80
C THR A 50 -8.49 13.77 -6.74
N PRO A 51 -8.99 14.96 -6.34
CA PRO A 51 -8.35 15.75 -5.30
C PRO A 51 -8.50 15.05 -3.94
N VAL A 52 -7.37 14.81 -3.26
CA VAL A 52 -7.34 14.15 -1.95
C VAL A 52 -7.00 15.17 -0.87
N GLN A 53 -8.00 15.58 -0.07
CA GLN A 53 -7.76 16.43 1.11
C GLN A 53 -7.82 15.64 2.41
N ARG A 54 -8.74 14.69 2.50
CA ARG A 54 -8.80 13.69 3.57
C ARG A 54 -8.78 12.30 2.95
N LEU A 55 -8.01 11.40 3.56
CA LEU A 55 -7.95 10.00 3.17
C LEU A 55 -8.24 9.12 4.39
N HIS A 56 -9.25 8.27 4.26
CA HIS A 56 -9.45 7.11 5.10
C HIS A 56 -9.02 5.88 4.32
N LEU A 57 -8.17 5.05 4.94
CA LEU A 57 -7.62 3.85 4.33
C LEU A 57 -7.54 2.76 5.40
N THR A 58 -8.15 1.61 5.12
CA THR A 58 -8.06 0.40 5.93
C THR A 58 -7.24 -0.64 5.19
N PHE A 59 -6.28 -1.24 5.88
CA PHE A 59 -5.45 -2.32 5.34
C PHE A 59 -6.10 -3.67 5.66
N ALA A 60 -6.49 -4.41 4.62
CA ALA A 60 -7.16 -5.70 4.75
C ALA A 60 -6.17 -6.89 4.70
N ALA A 61 -5.08 -6.76 3.93
CA ALA A 61 -4.09 -7.81 3.78
C ALA A 61 -2.69 -7.24 3.46
N PRO A 62 -1.60 -7.97 3.80
CA PRO A 62 -0.25 -7.54 3.48
C PRO A 62 0.02 -7.58 1.97
N VAL A 63 0.71 -6.56 1.46
CA VAL A 63 1.16 -6.49 0.07
C VAL A 63 2.58 -7.02 -0.03
N THR A 64 2.83 -7.99 -0.90
CA THR A 64 4.19 -8.50 -1.12
C THR A 64 4.97 -7.58 -2.04
N LEU A 65 6.26 -7.34 -1.77
CA LEU A 65 7.10 -6.56 -2.67
C LEU A 65 7.23 -7.23 -4.05
N GLY A 66 7.10 -6.44 -5.11
CA GLY A 66 7.15 -6.89 -6.50
C GLY A 66 5.80 -7.39 -7.05
N GLN A 67 4.74 -7.32 -6.26
CA GLN A 67 3.37 -7.62 -6.69
C GLN A 67 2.76 -6.42 -7.42
N SER A 68 2.00 -6.68 -8.48
CA SER A 68 1.15 -5.67 -9.14
C SER A 68 -0.14 -5.49 -8.35
N LEU A 69 -0.56 -4.24 -8.21
CA LEU A 69 -1.82 -3.86 -7.56
C LEU A 69 -2.70 -3.10 -8.55
N LEU A 70 -4.01 -3.25 -8.39
CA LEU A 70 -5.03 -2.50 -9.10
C LEU A 70 -5.74 -1.56 -8.12
N LEU A 71 -5.81 -0.27 -8.45
CA LEU A 71 -6.63 0.70 -7.74
C LEU A 71 -7.95 0.88 -8.50
N VAL A 72 -9.07 0.46 -7.90
CA VAL A 72 -10.42 0.65 -8.41
C VAL A 72 -11.03 1.85 -7.70
N VAL A 73 -11.61 2.79 -8.45
CA VAL A 73 -12.19 4.02 -7.89
C VAL A 73 -13.64 4.14 -8.35
N SER A 74 -14.54 4.42 -7.41
CA SER A 74 -15.95 4.67 -7.66
C SER A 74 -16.40 5.89 -6.86
N GLY A 75 -16.49 7.04 -7.54
CA GLY A 75 -16.77 8.32 -6.89
C GLY A 75 -15.72 8.67 -5.83
N ARG A 76 -16.12 8.63 -4.55
CA ARG A 76 -15.26 8.93 -3.40
C ARG A 76 -14.67 7.69 -2.73
N GLU A 77 -15.10 6.51 -3.14
CA GLU A 77 -14.66 5.24 -2.58
C GLU A 77 -13.63 4.60 -3.50
N PHE A 78 -12.74 3.81 -2.91
CA PHE A 78 -11.75 3.08 -3.66
C PHE A 78 -11.38 1.76 -2.99
N GLU A 79 -10.91 0.84 -3.82
CA GLU A 79 -10.35 -0.44 -3.42
C GLU A 79 -8.98 -0.63 -4.05
N VAL A 80 -8.10 -1.31 -3.31
CA VAL A 80 -6.83 -1.79 -3.80
C VAL A 80 -6.89 -3.30 -3.80
N GLN A 81 -6.67 -3.89 -4.97
CA GLN A 81 -6.72 -5.33 -5.19
C GLN A 81 -5.38 -5.83 -5.69
N ASP A 82 -5.07 -7.10 -5.43
CA ASP A 82 -3.95 -7.76 -6.09
C ASP A 82 -4.29 -8.34 -7.47
N ALA A 83 -3.29 -8.90 -8.13
CA ALA A 83 -3.45 -9.57 -9.43
C ALA A 83 -4.43 -10.76 -9.44
N GLN A 84 -4.85 -11.27 -8.26
CA GLN A 84 -5.86 -12.32 -8.12
C GLN A 84 -7.24 -11.74 -7.76
N GLY A 85 -7.40 -10.42 -7.73
CA GLY A 85 -8.63 -9.74 -7.32
C GLY A 85 -8.86 -9.76 -5.81
N ARG A 86 -7.87 -10.13 -4.99
CA ARG A 86 -8.03 -10.13 -3.54
C ARG A 86 -7.86 -8.72 -3.00
N LEU A 87 -8.79 -8.31 -2.12
CA LEU A 87 -8.75 -7.02 -1.46
C LEU A 87 -7.54 -6.91 -0.53
N VAL A 88 -6.70 -5.89 -0.74
CA VAL A 88 -5.55 -5.59 0.12
C VAL A 88 -5.74 -4.32 0.94
N ALA A 89 -6.46 -3.33 0.41
CA ALA A 89 -6.85 -2.14 1.15
C ALA A 89 -8.13 -1.54 0.54
N PHE A 90 -8.85 -0.75 1.31
CA PHE A 90 -10.03 -0.02 0.84
C PHE A 90 -10.20 1.26 1.63
N GLY A 91 -11.02 2.17 1.13
CA GLY A 91 -11.33 3.39 1.87
C GLY A 91 -12.05 4.42 1.05
N SER A 92 -11.96 5.66 1.52
CA SER A 92 -12.60 6.81 0.89
C SER A 92 -11.74 8.05 0.95
N ASN A 93 -11.94 8.94 -0.02
CA ASN A 93 -11.40 10.28 -0.03
C ASN A 93 -12.53 11.30 0.14
N ALA A 94 -12.21 12.45 0.73
CA ALA A 94 -13.12 13.59 0.79
C ALA A 94 -12.42 14.87 0.33
N ALA A 95 -13.17 15.71 -0.37
CA ALA A 95 -12.89 17.14 -0.53
C ALA A 95 -13.55 17.90 0.64
N ALA A 96 -12.96 19.02 1.06
CA ALA A 96 -13.56 19.95 2.03
C ALA A 96 -14.91 20.47 1.58
#